data_AF-A0AAV7HST8-F1
#
_entry.id   AF-A0AAV7HST8-F1
#
_cell.length_a   1.000
_cell.length_b   1.000
_cell.length_c   1.000
_cell.angle_alpha   90.00
_cell.angle_beta   90.00
_cell.angle_gamma   90.00
#
_symmetry.space_group_name_H-M   'P 1'
#
loop_
_entity.id
_entity.type
_entity.pdbx_description
1 polymer ?
#
loop_
_entity_poly.entity_id
_entity_poly.type
_entity_poly.pdbx_seq_one_letter_code
_entity_poly.pdbx_strand_id
1 'polypeptide(L)'
;MHKLRSLIKPMVCVAPNGYIIDIFRPFPATQNDVSILLAIRKNMPQVKCKFKPGDVFVVDKGFRDAVNYLQDKGFIAKLPDSIPAGESQLTDLNANHSRIVTKIRYVVETINGHLKTCFKYFDNLMKSKLNQKNTLGQIVKECNLNRKRSRFHNINENDLQVQDFPILTEQDLYLIALGRYQLNQAKCYYGEHISTDGKLTIELCTDITHIDFTSYELHITDPLFLKARIQLRHINKTKYYIYILDDKNVEGRDSIKAYYCTCKNGVRTVGCCIHIRTVIWYLGYAKHQKQLPKPPSEQI
;
A
#
# COMPACT_ATOMS: atom_id res chain seq x y z
N MET A 1 -12.45 15.60 7.86
CA MET A 1 -11.96 14.61 6.87
C MET A 1 -11.05 15.35 5.88
N HIS A 2 -9.72 15.34 6.07
CA HIS A 2 -8.79 16.17 5.28
C HIS A 2 -8.66 15.67 3.83
N LYS A 3 -9.06 16.52 2.88
CA LYS A 3 -9.13 16.25 1.43
C LYS A 3 -7.77 16.09 0.71
N LEU A 4 -6.62 16.24 1.38
CA LEU A 4 -5.30 16.37 0.72
C LEU A 4 -4.41 15.11 0.70
N ARG A 5 -4.92 13.92 1.06
CA ARG A 5 -4.04 12.87 1.59
C ARG A 5 -3.68 11.68 0.66
N SER A 6 -4.43 11.34 -0.40
CA SER A 6 -4.08 10.21 -1.32
C SER A 6 -3.17 10.62 -2.51
N LEU A 7 -2.25 9.76 -2.98
CA LEU A 7 -1.34 10.08 -4.12
C LEU A 7 -2.10 10.41 -5.40
N ILE A 8 -3.17 9.65 -5.59
CA ILE A 8 -4.05 9.66 -6.72
C ILE A 8 -5.48 9.47 -6.21
N LYS A 9 -6.43 10.11 -6.86
CA LYS A 9 -7.87 10.01 -6.63
C LYS A 9 -8.44 9.33 -7.89
N PRO A 10 -8.73 8.02 -7.86
CA PRO A 10 -9.45 7.38 -8.95
C PRO A 10 -10.90 7.90 -8.92
N MET A 11 -11.45 8.21 -10.09
CA MET A 11 -12.88 8.48 -10.23
C MET A 11 -13.54 7.28 -10.87
N VAL A 12 -14.45 6.64 -10.14
CA VAL A 12 -15.10 5.41 -10.60
C VAL A 12 -16.51 5.70 -11.09
N CYS A 13 -16.86 5.16 -12.25
CA CYS A 13 -18.23 5.05 -12.72
C CYS A 13 -18.74 3.67 -12.32
N VAL A 14 -19.83 3.63 -11.54
CA VAL A 14 -20.36 2.39 -10.98
C VAL A 14 -21.83 2.27 -11.36
N ALA A 15 -22.21 1.09 -11.84
CA ALA A 15 -23.60 0.74 -12.08
C ALA A 15 -24.38 0.57 -10.76
N PRO A 16 -25.71 0.67 -10.75
CA PRO A 16 -26.52 0.51 -9.53
C PRO A 16 -26.33 -0.83 -8.81
N ASN A 17 -25.92 -1.88 -9.52
CA ASN A 17 -25.63 -3.20 -8.99
C ASN A 17 -24.18 -3.37 -8.48
N GLY A 18 -23.38 -2.31 -8.45
CA GLY A 18 -22.01 -2.32 -7.92
C GLY A 18 -20.92 -2.65 -8.94
N TYR A 19 -21.26 -2.93 -10.20
CA TYR A 19 -20.24 -3.15 -11.23
C TYR A 19 -19.54 -1.86 -11.64
N ILE A 20 -18.22 -1.89 -11.75
CA ILE A 20 -17.44 -0.75 -12.26
C ILE A 20 -17.58 -0.73 -13.79
N ILE A 21 -18.22 0.31 -14.30
CA ILE A 21 -18.39 0.55 -15.75
C ILE A 21 -17.10 1.13 -16.34
N ASP A 22 -16.46 2.03 -15.57
CA ASP A 22 -15.22 2.69 -15.96
C ASP A 22 -14.46 3.26 -14.76
N ILE A 23 -13.14 3.45 -14.92
CA ILE A 23 -12.27 4.15 -13.96
C ILE A 23 -11.59 5.29 -14.71
N PHE A 24 -12.04 6.51 -14.44
CA PHE A 24 -11.41 7.70 -14.97
C PHE A 24 -10.09 7.95 -14.24
N ARG A 25 -9.09 8.32 -15.06
CA ARG A 25 -7.67 8.55 -14.77
C ARG A 25 -7.33 8.86 -13.31
N PRO A 26 -6.16 8.43 -12.80
CA PRO A 26 -5.70 8.87 -11.51
C PRO A 26 -5.50 10.39 -11.50
N PHE A 27 -6.29 11.11 -10.72
CA PHE A 27 -6.14 12.56 -10.53
C PHE A 27 -5.26 12.85 -9.31
N PRO A 28 -4.35 13.84 -9.34
CA PRO A 28 -3.68 14.30 -8.12
C PRO A 28 -4.71 14.64 -7.05
N ALA A 29 -4.49 14.28 -5.78
CA ALA A 29 -5.46 14.62 -4.72
C ALA A 29 -5.59 16.12 -4.43
N THR A 30 -4.66 16.93 -4.94
CA THR A 30 -4.73 18.41 -4.90
C THR A 30 -5.66 18.96 -5.97
N GLN A 31 -6.00 18.17 -6.98
CA GLN A 31 -6.85 18.58 -8.09
C GLN A 31 -8.31 18.67 -7.61
N ASN A 32 -8.92 19.85 -7.78
CA ASN A 32 -10.30 20.08 -7.38
C ASN A 32 -11.29 19.30 -8.28
N ASP A 33 -12.49 19.05 -7.76
CA ASP A 33 -13.49 18.23 -8.46
C ASP A 33 -13.91 18.84 -9.82
N VAL A 34 -13.89 20.18 -9.94
CA VAL A 34 -14.20 20.92 -11.17
C VAL A 34 -13.17 20.66 -12.28
N SER A 35 -11.88 20.64 -11.96
CA SER A 35 -10.83 20.38 -12.95
C SER A 35 -10.71 18.90 -13.30
N ILE A 36 -11.00 18.01 -12.36
CA ILE A 36 -11.19 16.57 -12.62
C ILE A 36 -12.31 16.38 -13.65
N LEU A 37 -13.41 17.12 -13.47
CA LEU A 37 -14.54 17.11 -14.38
C LEU A 37 -14.22 17.59 -15.79
N LEU A 38 -13.46 18.68 -15.94
CA LEU A 38 -13.02 19.15 -17.25
C LEU A 38 -12.12 18.11 -17.95
N ALA A 39 -11.30 17.39 -17.20
CA ALA A 39 -10.50 16.30 -17.73
C ALA A 39 -11.35 15.08 -18.10
N ILE A 40 -12.38 14.74 -17.32
CA ILE A 40 -13.36 13.70 -17.66
C ILE A 40 -14.13 14.11 -18.92
N ARG A 41 -14.58 15.36 -19.04
CA ARG A 41 -15.27 15.91 -20.21
C ARG A 41 -14.49 15.73 -21.51
N LYS A 42 -13.17 15.91 -21.48
CA LYS A 42 -12.29 15.66 -22.65
C LYS A 42 -12.18 14.18 -23.01
N ASN A 43 -12.33 13.27 -22.05
CA ASN A 43 -12.20 11.81 -22.23
C ASN A 43 -13.55 11.07 -22.38
N MET A 44 -14.66 11.73 -22.06
CA MET A 44 -16.03 11.21 -22.24
C MET A 44 -16.35 10.70 -23.67
N PRO A 45 -15.72 11.15 -24.78
CA PRO A 45 -15.95 10.54 -26.09
C PRO A 45 -15.70 9.03 -26.13
N GLN A 46 -14.77 8.49 -25.32
CA GLN A 46 -14.52 7.04 -25.26
C GLN A 46 -15.53 6.27 -24.39
N VAL A 47 -16.22 6.99 -23.51
CA VAL A 47 -17.23 6.44 -22.59
C VAL A 47 -18.63 6.51 -23.21
N LYS A 48 -18.85 7.43 -24.16
CA LYS A 48 -20.08 7.56 -24.94
C LYS A 48 -20.52 6.29 -25.65
N CYS A 49 -19.61 5.39 -26.03
CA CYS A 49 -20.01 4.13 -26.67
C CYS A 49 -20.80 3.19 -25.72
N LYS A 50 -20.79 3.47 -24.40
CA LYS A 50 -21.48 2.67 -23.38
C LYS A 50 -22.79 3.27 -22.87
N PHE A 51 -23.10 4.53 -23.20
CA PHE A 51 -24.24 5.27 -22.63
C PHE A 51 -25.14 5.86 -23.71
N LYS A 52 -26.45 5.91 -23.44
CA LYS A 52 -27.48 6.42 -24.37
C LYS A 52 -28.17 7.66 -23.79
N PRO A 53 -28.65 8.59 -24.64
CA PRO A 53 -29.52 9.67 -24.19
C PRO A 53 -30.68 9.11 -23.38
N GLY A 54 -31.00 9.76 -22.25
CA GLY A 54 -31.97 9.29 -21.25
C GLY A 54 -31.37 8.55 -20.05
N ASP A 55 -30.10 8.12 -20.12
CA ASP A 55 -29.44 7.50 -18.97
C ASP A 55 -29.31 8.46 -17.79
N VAL A 56 -29.45 7.91 -16.57
CA VAL A 56 -29.41 8.68 -15.32
C VAL A 56 -28.02 8.66 -14.70
N PHE A 57 -27.42 9.82 -14.53
CA PHE A 57 -26.13 10.01 -13.85
C PHE A 57 -26.34 10.60 -12.46
N VAL A 58 -25.94 9.84 -11.43
CA VAL A 58 -25.91 10.33 -10.05
C VAL A 58 -24.49 10.83 -9.73
N VAL A 59 -24.35 12.12 -9.42
CA VAL A 59 -23.07 12.78 -9.17
C VAL A 59 -23.03 13.42 -7.79
N ASP A 60 -21.81 13.59 -7.25
CA ASP A 60 -21.61 14.25 -5.96
C ASP A 60 -21.84 15.78 -6.06
N LYS A 61 -22.08 16.46 -4.92
CA LYS A 61 -22.35 17.90 -4.88
C LYS A 61 -21.24 18.75 -5.54
N GLY A 62 -19.99 18.30 -5.46
CA GLY A 62 -18.85 18.95 -6.10
C GLY A 62 -18.89 18.97 -7.63
N PHE A 63 -19.84 18.27 -8.25
CA PHE A 63 -20.00 18.14 -9.70
C PHE A 63 -21.10 19.04 -10.28
N ARG A 64 -21.54 20.06 -9.53
CA ARG A 64 -22.60 20.98 -9.96
C ARG A 64 -22.38 21.54 -11.37
N ASP A 65 -21.16 21.96 -11.68
CA ASP A 65 -20.81 22.57 -12.98
C ASP A 65 -20.86 21.58 -14.16
N ALA A 66 -20.94 20.27 -13.89
CA ALA A 66 -21.06 19.24 -14.91
C ALA A 66 -22.50 18.84 -15.22
N VAL A 67 -23.46 19.28 -14.40
CA VAL A 67 -24.89 18.99 -14.61
C VAL A 67 -25.35 19.52 -15.97
N ASN A 68 -25.00 20.77 -16.28
CA ASN A 68 -25.32 21.39 -17.57
C ASN A 68 -24.73 20.60 -18.74
N TYR A 69 -23.46 20.18 -18.62
CA TYR A 69 -22.81 19.37 -19.66
C TYR A 69 -23.50 18.02 -19.88
N LEU A 70 -23.93 17.34 -18.81
CA LEU A 70 -24.64 16.06 -18.92
C LEU A 70 -26.02 16.25 -19.58
N GLN A 71 -26.73 17.31 -19.20
CA GLN A 71 -28.03 17.68 -19.78
C GLN A 71 -27.90 18.06 -21.27
N ASP A 72 -26.87 18.83 -21.65
CA ASP A 72 -26.56 19.17 -23.05
C ASP A 72 -26.28 17.93 -23.92
N LYS A 73 -25.91 16.81 -23.31
CA LYS A 73 -25.70 15.52 -23.98
C LYS A 73 -26.92 14.61 -23.96
N GLY A 74 -28.05 15.07 -23.41
CA GLY A 74 -29.29 14.33 -23.32
C GLY A 74 -29.34 13.33 -22.16
N PHE A 75 -28.45 13.45 -21.18
CA PHE A 75 -28.48 12.61 -19.96
C PHE A 75 -29.26 13.28 -18.83
N ILE A 76 -29.80 12.46 -17.93
CA ILE A 76 -30.50 12.93 -16.73
C ILE A 76 -29.50 13.01 -15.58
N ALA A 77 -29.06 14.21 -15.21
CA ALA A 77 -28.16 14.40 -14.07
C ALA A 77 -28.91 14.61 -12.75
N LYS A 78 -28.54 13.86 -11.72
CA LYS A 78 -29.07 13.96 -10.36
C LYS A 78 -27.94 14.20 -9.35
N LEU A 79 -28.13 15.16 -8.47
CA LEU A 79 -27.23 15.50 -7.37
C LEU A 79 -28.05 15.85 -6.12
N PRO A 80 -27.46 15.77 -4.90
CA PRO A 80 -28.21 16.09 -3.70
C PRO A 80 -28.47 17.60 -3.61
N ASP A 81 -29.67 17.95 -3.15
CA ASP A 81 -30.14 19.34 -3.10
C ASP A 81 -29.28 20.21 -2.15
N SER A 82 -29.23 21.50 -2.48
CA SER A 82 -28.50 22.52 -1.70
C SER A 82 -29.49 23.34 -0.89
N ILE A 83 -29.09 23.69 0.34
CA ILE A 83 -29.91 24.56 1.18
C ILE A 83 -30.03 25.92 0.49
N PRO A 84 -31.25 26.46 0.31
CA PRO A 84 -31.45 27.78 -0.26
C PRO A 84 -30.72 28.86 0.55
N ALA A 85 -30.30 29.95 -0.11
CA ALA A 85 -29.64 31.05 0.58
C ALA A 85 -30.60 31.70 1.59
N GLY A 86 -30.13 31.88 2.83
CA GLY A 86 -30.95 32.43 3.93
C GLY A 86 -31.78 31.41 4.70
N GLU A 87 -31.80 30.15 4.25
CA GLU A 87 -32.50 29.06 4.94
C GLU A 87 -31.55 28.23 5.79
N SER A 88 -32.11 27.59 6.83
CA SER A 88 -31.36 26.66 7.69
C SER A 88 -31.54 25.19 7.27
N GLN A 89 -32.60 24.86 6.52
CA GLN A 89 -32.98 23.49 6.17
C GLN A 89 -33.50 23.36 4.74
N LEU A 90 -33.52 22.13 4.21
CA LEU A 90 -34.24 21.79 2.99
C LEU A 90 -35.72 21.61 3.30
N THR A 91 -36.58 21.82 2.30
CA THR A 91 -37.98 21.37 2.38
C THR A 91 -38.02 19.84 2.57
N ASP A 92 -39.11 19.34 3.14
CA ASP A 92 -39.37 17.90 3.28
C ASP A 92 -39.23 17.17 1.94
N LEU A 93 -39.77 17.73 0.86
CA LEU A 93 -39.69 17.17 -0.49
C LEU A 93 -38.25 17.15 -1.03
N ASN A 94 -37.48 18.24 -0.87
CA ASN A 94 -36.09 18.27 -1.31
C ASN A 94 -35.18 17.41 -0.42
N ALA A 95 -35.46 17.31 0.88
CA ALA A 95 -34.74 16.42 1.78
C ALA A 95 -34.95 14.95 1.37
N ASN A 96 -36.18 14.56 1.04
CA ASN A 96 -36.52 13.22 0.56
C ASN A 96 -35.85 12.92 -0.79
N HIS A 97 -35.89 13.84 -1.74
CA HIS A 97 -35.23 13.68 -3.04
C HIS A 97 -33.69 13.56 -2.88
N SER A 98 -33.09 14.41 -2.04
CA SER A 98 -31.67 14.32 -1.67
C SER A 98 -31.32 12.98 -1.01
N ARG A 99 -32.22 12.42 -0.19
CA ARG A 99 -32.04 11.09 0.41
C ARG A 99 -31.99 9.97 -0.62
N ILE A 100 -32.82 10.02 -1.66
CA ILE A 100 -32.80 9.04 -2.76
C ILE A 100 -31.44 9.07 -3.47
N VAL A 101 -30.95 10.27 -3.81
CA VAL A 101 -29.65 10.43 -4.47
C VAL A 101 -28.51 9.92 -3.58
N THR A 102 -28.50 10.29 -2.30
CA THR A 102 -27.45 9.86 -1.36
C THR A 102 -27.48 8.35 -1.07
N LYS A 103 -28.67 7.71 -1.10
CA LYS A 103 -28.79 6.25 -0.97
C LYS A 103 -28.10 5.52 -2.12
N ILE A 104 -28.25 5.99 -3.36
CA ILE A 104 -27.57 5.39 -4.53
C ILE A 104 -26.06 5.62 -4.44
N ARG A 105 -25.64 6.79 -3.97
CA ARG A 105 -24.22 7.13 -3.77
C ARG A 105 -23.48 6.16 -2.85
N TYR A 106 -24.19 5.50 -1.92
CA TYR A 106 -23.61 4.46 -1.07
C TYR A 106 -22.91 3.36 -1.87
N VAL A 107 -23.45 2.95 -3.03
CA VAL A 107 -22.83 1.93 -3.90
C VAL A 107 -21.43 2.38 -4.35
N VAL A 108 -21.30 3.64 -4.75
CA VAL A 108 -20.02 4.25 -5.15
C VAL A 108 -19.05 4.33 -3.98
N GLU A 109 -19.54 4.66 -2.78
CA GLU A 109 -18.72 4.68 -1.56
C GLU A 109 -18.22 3.29 -1.17
N THR A 110 -19.07 2.26 -1.28
CA THR A 110 -18.70 0.86 -1.02
C THR A 110 -17.62 0.40 -1.98
N ILE A 111 -17.76 0.66 -3.28
CA ILE A 111 -16.73 0.30 -4.27
C ILE A 111 -15.43 1.08 -4.03
N ASN A 112 -15.49 2.37 -3.73
CA ASN A 112 -14.30 3.14 -3.36
C ASN A 112 -13.63 2.62 -2.09
N GLY A 113 -14.42 2.20 -1.09
CA GLY A 113 -13.94 1.57 0.13
C GLY A 113 -13.27 0.22 -0.16
N HIS A 114 -13.86 -0.58 -1.05
CA HIS A 114 -13.29 -1.84 -1.52
C HIS A 114 -11.96 -1.61 -2.24
N LEU A 115 -11.89 -0.65 -3.16
CA LEU A 115 -10.65 -0.28 -3.86
C LEU A 115 -9.55 0.16 -2.90
N LYS A 116 -9.87 0.99 -1.90
CA LYS A 116 -8.90 1.40 -0.87
C LYS A 116 -8.44 0.23 0.01
N THR A 117 -9.33 -0.72 0.29
CA THR A 117 -9.02 -1.93 1.04
C THR A 117 -8.10 -2.85 0.24
N CYS A 118 -8.36 -3.04 -1.04
CA CYS A 118 -7.61 -3.91 -1.93
C CYS A 118 -6.26 -3.30 -2.32
N PHE A 119 -6.23 -2.01 -2.63
CA PHE A 119 -5.05 -1.29 -3.11
C PHE A 119 -4.54 -0.33 -2.03
N LYS A 120 -3.73 -0.87 -1.11
CA LYS A 120 -3.12 -0.11 -0.01
C LYS A 120 -2.23 1.05 -0.48
N TYR A 121 -1.85 1.08 -1.76
CA TYR A 121 -1.16 2.22 -2.39
C TYR A 121 -1.93 3.55 -2.28
N PHE A 122 -3.26 3.51 -2.15
CA PHE A 122 -4.06 4.72 -1.93
C PHE A 122 -3.93 5.31 -0.52
N ASP A 123 -3.22 4.64 0.40
CA ASP A 123 -3.00 5.11 1.76
C ASP A 123 -1.96 6.24 1.84
N ASN A 124 -2.19 7.17 2.76
CA ASN A 124 -1.47 8.45 2.89
C ASN A 124 0.00 8.27 3.28
N LEU A 125 0.32 7.17 3.98
CA LEU A 125 1.67 6.84 4.44
C LEU A 125 2.66 6.64 3.27
N MET A 126 2.15 6.37 2.07
CA MET A 126 2.98 6.14 0.89
C MET A 126 3.53 7.43 0.27
N LYS A 127 2.87 8.57 0.49
CA LYS A 127 3.32 9.88 -0.01
C LYS A 127 4.63 10.32 0.59
N SER A 128 4.75 10.23 1.92
CA SER A 128 5.94 10.69 2.62
C SER A 128 7.17 9.90 2.17
N LYS A 129 7.01 8.61 1.84
CA LYS A 129 8.11 7.72 1.47
C LYS A 129 8.63 7.89 0.03
N LEU A 130 7.85 8.45 -0.91
CA LEU A 130 8.23 8.53 -2.33
C LEU A 130 9.53 9.29 -2.58
N ASN A 131 9.74 10.40 -1.87
CA ASN A 131 10.90 11.27 -2.03
C ASN A 131 11.97 11.03 -0.97
N GLN A 132 11.76 10.08 -0.06
CA GLN A 132 12.74 9.73 0.96
C GLN A 132 13.86 8.90 0.34
N LYS A 133 15.09 9.15 0.80
CA LYS A 133 16.23 8.30 0.49
C LYS A 133 16.18 7.05 1.36
N ASN A 134 16.68 5.93 0.86
CA ASN A 134 16.86 4.74 1.68
C ASN A 134 18.13 4.90 2.53
N THR A 135 17.96 5.47 3.72
CA THR A 135 19.04 5.81 4.64
C THR A 135 19.77 4.58 5.18
N LEU A 136 19.07 3.48 5.44
CA LEU A 136 19.70 2.21 5.80
C LEU A 136 20.62 1.70 4.68
N GLY A 137 20.23 1.89 3.42
CA GLY A 137 21.08 1.60 2.26
C GLY A 137 22.32 2.48 2.17
N GLN A 138 22.30 3.70 2.72
CA GLN A 138 23.48 4.56 2.85
C GLN A 138 24.41 4.01 3.94
N ILE A 139 23.88 3.74 5.14
CA ILE A 139 24.61 3.12 6.26
C ILE A 139 25.32 1.84 5.81
N VAL A 140 24.61 0.93 5.13
CA VAL A 140 25.18 -0.34 4.66
C VAL A 140 26.37 -0.13 3.73
N LYS A 141 26.34 0.90 2.88
CA LYS A 141 27.42 1.23 1.95
C LYS A 141 28.59 1.91 2.66
N GLU A 142 28.32 2.95 3.43
CA GLU A 142 29.33 3.77 4.13
C GLU A 142 30.08 2.94 5.19
N CYS A 143 29.35 2.15 5.98
CA CYS A 143 29.96 1.26 6.96
C CYS A 143 30.56 -0.03 6.35
N ASN A 144 30.42 -0.24 5.04
CA ASN A 144 30.90 -1.41 4.30
C ASN A 144 30.39 -2.77 4.87
N LEU A 145 29.12 -2.82 5.28
CA LEU A 145 28.56 -3.97 6.03
C LEU A 145 28.49 -5.26 5.22
N ASN A 146 28.50 -5.18 3.88
CA ASN A 146 28.58 -6.37 3.02
C ASN A 146 29.92 -7.10 3.16
N ARG A 147 31.00 -6.39 3.52
CA ARG A 147 32.36 -6.94 3.63
C ARG A 147 32.73 -7.33 5.07
N LYS A 148 32.13 -6.68 6.08
CA LYS A 148 32.43 -6.90 7.51
C LYS A 148 31.67 -8.09 8.09
N ARG A 149 32.09 -9.32 7.76
CA ARG A 149 31.43 -10.56 8.24
C ARG A 149 31.54 -10.77 9.76
N SER A 150 32.62 -10.33 10.39
CA SER A 150 32.86 -10.53 11.84
C SER A 150 31.86 -9.80 12.75
N ARG A 151 31.13 -8.80 12.24
CA ARG A 151 30.10 -8.07 12.99
C ARG A 151 28.77 -8.81 13.06
N PHE A 152 28.65 -9.91 12.32
CA PHE A 152 27.42 -10.64 12.14
C PHE A 152 27.60 -12.08 12.62
N HIS A 153 26.70 -12.54 13.47
CA HIS A 153 26.70 -13.91 13.97
C HIS A 153 25.43 -14.60 13.51
N ASN A 154 25.56 -15.84 13.03
CA ASN A 154 24.40 -16.63 12.64
C ASN A 154 23.50 -16.86 13.85
N ILE A 155 22.21 -16.71 13.64
CA ILE A 155 21.20 -17.03 14.64
C ILE A 155 20.37 -18.20 14.14
N ASN A 156 20.08 -19.12 15.05
CA ASN A 156 19.13 -20.19 14.84
C ASN A 156 17.71 -19.66 15.07
N GLU A 157 16.71 -20.38 14.56
CA GLU A 157 15.31 -19.98 14.69
C GLU A 157 14.84 -19.86 16.15
N ASN A 158 15.54 -20.54 17.06
CA ASN A 158 15.25 -20.55 18.49
C ASN A 158 16.04 -19.49 19.30
N ASP A 159 16.88 -18.67 18.66
CA ASP A 159 17.60 -17.62 19.39
C ASP A 159 16.63 -16.56 19.94
N LEU A 160 16.75 -16.27 21.24
CA LEU A 160 15.92 -15.30 21.99
C LEU A 160 15.79 -13.96 21.26
N GLN A 161 16.87 -13.47 20.64
CA GLN A 161 16.89 -12.18 19.94
C GLN A 161 16.13 -12.18 18.62
N VAL A 162 15.83 -13.35 18.05
CA VAL A 162 14.89 -13.51 16.93
C VAL A 162 13.46 -13.55 17.44
N GLN A 163 13.23 -13.97 18.68
CA GLN A 163 11.92 -13.89 19.33
C GLN A 163 11.51 -12.43 19.59
N ASP A 164 12.48 -11.54 19.78
CA ASP A 164 12.25 -10.10 19.94
C ASP A 164 11.80 -9.40 18.63
N PHE A 165 11.87 -10.08 17.48
CA PHE A 165 11.33 -9.53 16.23
C PHE A 165 9.80 -9.39 16.34
N PRO A 166 9.20 -8.28 15.87
CA PRO A 166 7.78 -8.00 16.05
C PRO A 166 6.89 -9.09 15.45
N ILE A 167 5.89 -9.53 16.22
CA ILE A 167 4.78 -10.34 15.71
C ILE A 167 3.84 -9.41 14.94
N LEU A 168 3.81 -9.58 13.63
CA LEU A 168 3.05 -8.76 12.70
C LEU A 168 1.70 -9.40 12.39
N THR A 169 0.68 -8.58 12.21
CA THR A 169 -0.59 -9.02 11.64
C THR A 169 -0.50 -9.16 10.11
N GLU A 170 -1.44 -9.85 9.49
CA GLU A 170 -1.50 -9.88 8.02
C GLU A 170 -1.73 -8.48 7.42
N GLN A 171 -2.44 -7.62 8.16
CA GLN A 171 -2.68 -6.24 7.77
C GLN A 171 -1.41 -5.38 7.81
N ASP A 172 -0.53 -5.60 8.79
CA ASP A 172 0.81 -5.00 8.83
C ASP A 172 1.63 -5.38 7.60
N LEU A 173 1.63 -6.68 7.28
CA LEU A 173 2.34 -7.21 6.11
C LEU A 173 1.79 -6.65 4.80
N TYR A 174 0.48 -6.48 4.66
CA TYR A 174 -0.10 -5.83 3.48
C TYR A 174 0.36 -4.37 3.34
N LEU A 175 0.51 -3.64 4.44
CA LEU A 175 1.00 -2.27 4.40
C LEU A 175 2.49 -2.21 4.03
N ILE A 176 3.31 -3.13 4.54
CA ILE A 176 4.74 -3.24 4.20
C ILE A 176 4.95 -3.67 2.73
N ALA A 177 4.16 -4.62 2.25
CA ALA A 177 4.30 -5.22 0.91
C ALA A 177 3.56 -4.45 -0.20
N LEU A 178 2.67 -3.52 0.14
CA LEU A 178 1.73 -2.82 -0.76
C LEU A 178 0.57 -3.66 -1.27
N GLY A 179 0.14 -4.63 -0.48
CA GLY A 179 -1.09 -5.38 -0.70
C GLY A 179 -0.89 -6.89 -0.73
N ARG A 180 -2.02 -7.57 -0.92
CA ARG A 180 -2.11 -9.03 -0.86
C ARG A 180 -1.29 -9.72 -1.93
N TYR A 181 -1.30 -9.17 -3.15
CA TYR A 181 -0.61 -9.77 -4.29
C TYR A 181 0.91 -9.85 -4.07
N GLN A 182 1.52 -8.77 -3.61
CA GLN A 182 2.95 -8.71 -3.32
C GLN A 182 3.32 -9.64 -2.15
N LEU A 183 2.46 -9.73 -1.13
CA LEU A 183 2.64 -10.69 -0.04
C LEU A 183 2.56 -12.14 -0.53
N ASN A 184 1.58 -12.46 -1.39
CA ASN A 184 1.45 -13.80 -1.95
C ASN A 184 2.67 -14.20 -2.79
N GLN A 185 3.26 -13.28 -3.55
CA GLN A 185 4.54 -13.55 -4.21
C GLN A 185 5.65 -13.91 -3.23
N ALA A 186 5.67 -13.30 -2.03
CA ALA A 186 6.65 -13.65 -0.99
C ALA A 186 6.47 -15.11 -0.51
N LYS A 187 5.21 -15.53 -0.32
CA LYS A 187 4.85 -16.91 0.05
C LYS A 187 5.29 -17.91 -1.02
N CYS A 188 5.00 -17.63 -2.30
CA CYS A 188 5.48 -18.46 -3.42
C CYS A 188 7.01 -18.56 -3.41
N TYR A 189 7.68 -17.40 -3.33
CA TYR A 189 9.14 -17.34 -3.35
C TYR A 189 9.77 -18.11 -2.17
N TYR A 190 9.17 -18.07 -0.99
CA TYR A 190 9.59 -18.90 0.13
C TYR A 190 9.44 -20.40 -0.17
N GLY A 191 8.28 -20.83 -0.68
CA GLY A 191 8.06 -22.22 -1.05
C GLY A 191 9.05 -22.71 -2.10
N GLU A 192 9.21 -21.94 -3.19
CA GLU A 192 10.07 -22.30 -4.32
C GLU A 192 11.56 -22.22 -4.03
N HIS A 193 11.99 -21.37 -3.10
CA HIS A 193 13.42 -21.08 -2.95
C HIS A 193 13.97 -21.22 -1.55
N ILE A 194 13.14 -21.41 -0.52
CA ILE A 194 13.62 -21.50 0.86
C ILE A 194 13.19 -22.83 1.48
N SER A 195 11.94 -23.27 1.28
CA SER A 195 11.37 -24.44 1.96
C SER A 195 12.08 -25.78 1.66
N THR A 196 12.61 -25.93 0.44
CA THR A 196 12.99 -27.25 -0.09
C THR A 196 14.49 -27.44 -0.27
N ASP A 197 15.29 -26.37 -0.42
CA ASP A 197 16.76 -26.46 -0.58
C ASP A 197 17.54 -25.15 -0.33
N GLY A 198 16.88 -23.98 -0.32
CA GLY A 198 17.58 -22.71 -0.19
C GLY A 198 17.79 -22.29 1.26
N LYS A 199 19.05 -21.99 1.58
CA LYS A 199 19.43 -21.55 2.92
C LYS A 199 19.06 -20.07 3.10
N LEU A 200 17.94 -19.81 3.77
CA LEU A 200 17.73 -18.52 4.45
C LEU A 200 18.65 -18.52 5.67
N THR A 201 19.73 -17.75 5.60
CA THR A 201 20.59 -17.52 6.76
C THR A 201 20.25 -16.17 7.36
N ILE A 202 20.00 -16.12 8.66
CA ILE A 202 19.79 -14.87 9.38
C ILE A 202 20.98 -14.69 10.31
N GLU A 203 21.50 -13.47 10.34
CA GLU A 203 22.62 -13.06 11.16
C GLU A 203 22.22 -11.79 11.93
N LEU A 204 22.60 -11.72 13.20
CA LEU A 204 22.43 -10.53 14.02
C LEU A 204 23.69 -9.67 13.98
N CYS A 205 23.55 -8.36 13.83
CA CYS A 205 24.66 -7.43 14.04
C CYS A 205 24.90 -7.24 15.54
N THR A 206 26.04 -7.70 16.06
CA THR A 206 26.36 -7.62 17.51
C THR A 206 26.99 -6.29 17.92
N ASP A 207 27.59 -5.57 16.98
CA ASP A 207 28.18 -4.27 17.21
C ASP A 207 27.61 -3.22 16.27
N ILE A 208 26.74 -2.39 16.83
CA ILE A 208 26.12 -1.22 16.20
C ILE A 208 26.54 0.08 16.87
N THR A 209 27.45 0.04 17.84
CA THR A 209 27.85 1.21 18.66
C THR A 209 28.46 2.34 17.82
N HIS A 210 29.07 1.98 16.69
CA HIS A 210 29.67 2.91 15.73
C HIS A 210 28.68 3.48 14.71
N ILE A 211 27.42 3.07 14.72
CA ILE A 211 26.41 3.53 13.78
C ILE A 211 25.54 4.57 14.48
N ASP A 212 25.74 5.84 14.15
CA ASP A 212 24.85 6.91 14.61
C ASP A 212 23.60 6.97 13.71
N PHE A 213 22.57 6.22 14.08
CA PHE A 213 21.30 6.21 13.35
C PHE A 213 20.61 7.58 13.31
N THR A 214 20.83 8.43 14.32
CA THR A 214 20.20 9.76 14.40
C THR A 214 20.69 10.67 13.28
N SER A 215 21.97 10.60 12.91
CA SER A 215 22.54 11.33 11.77
C SER A 215 21.87 11.00 10.43
N TYR A 216 21.20 9.85 10.34
CA TYR A 216 20.47 9.38 9.17
C TYR A 216 18.94 9.54 9.31
N GLU A 217 18.47 10.37 10.24
CA GLU A 217 17.05 10.60 10.53
C GLU A 217 16.31 9.31 10.96
N LEU A 218 17.04 8.34 11.51
CA LEU A 218 16.48 7.09 12.04
C LEU A 218 16.47 7.15 13.57
N HIS A 219 15.33 7.52 14.13
CA HIS A 219 15.12 7.54 15.58
C HIS A 219 14.70 6.15 16.09
N ILE A 220 15.58 5.51 16.84
CA ILE A 220 15.41 4.16 17.38
C ILE A 220 15.83 4.16 18.85
N THR A 221 14.98 3.59 19.70
CA THR A 221 15.27 3.52 21.14
C THR A 221 15.94 2.22 21.53
N ASP A 222 15.46 1.07 21.04
CA ASP A 222 16.07 -0.24 21.31
C ASP A 222 16.31 -1.02 20.00
N PRO A 223 17.46 -0.82 19.35
CA PRO A 223 17.71 -1.32 18.00
C PRO A 223 17.91 -2.84 17.93
N LEU A 224 17.15 -3.48 17.06
CA LEU A 224 17.41 -4.83 16.55
C LEU A 224 17.87 -4.73 15.09
N PHE A 225 19.17 -4.97 14.84
CA PHE A 225 19.74 -4.86 13.50
C PHE A 225 20.06 -6.22 12.88
N LEU A 226 19.20 -6.63 11.96
CA LEU A 226 19.26 -7.93 11.31
C LEU A 226 19.88 -7.84 9.92
N LYS A 227 20.65 -8.88 9.58
CA LYS A 227 21.10 -9.15 8.24
C LYS A 227 20.66 -10.56 7.84
N ALA A 228 19.89 -10.66 6.77
CA ALA A 228 19.54 -11.94 6.18
C ALA A 228 20.26 -12.14 4.84
N ARG A 229 20.48 -13.40 4.51
CA ARG A 229 21.08 -13.82 3.25
C ARG A 229 20.20 -14.87 2.62
N ILE A 230 19.76 -14.58 1.40
CA ILE A 230 19.01 -15.53 0.56
C ILE A 230 19.91 -15.92 -0.62
N GLN A 231 20.01 -17.23 -0.86
CA GLN A 231 20.66 -17.81 -2.03
C GLN A 231 19.60 -18.38 -2.97
N LEU A 232 19.65 -17.99 -4.25
CA LEU A 232 18.74 -18.50 -5.27
C LEU A 232 19.08 -19.96 -5.64
N ARG A 233 18.04 -20.81 -5.75
CA ARG A 233 18.15 -22.24 -6.13
C ARG A 233 18.90 -22.47 -7.45
N HIS A 234 18.67 -21.62 -8.46
CA HIS A 234 19.11 -21.89 -9.84
C HIS A 234 20.31 -21.07 -10.32
N ILE A 235 20.90 -20.22 -9.45
CA ILE A 235 22.05 -19.37 -9.81
C ILE A 235 23.08 -19.44 -8.69
N ASN A 236 24.09 -20.30 -8.84
CA ASN A 236 25.12 -20.60 -7.85
C ASN A 236 25.95 -19.38 -7.37
N LYS A 237 25.84 -18.20 -8.00
CA LYS A 237 26.67 -17.02 -7.68
C LYS A 237 25.94 -15.87 -6.97
N THR A 238 24.63 -15.69 -7.13
CA THR A 238 23.98 -14.46 -6.66
C THR A 238 23.38 -14.63 -5.27
N LYS A 239 24.04 -14.03 -4.29
CA LYS A 239 23.55 -13.92 -2.91
C LYS A 239 23.00 -12.52 -2.69
N TYR A 240 21.76 -12.43 -2.23
CA TYR A 240 21.19 -11.15 -1.81
C TYR A 240 21.33 -11.01 -0.31
N TYR A 241 21.99 -9.93 0.10
CA TYR A 241 21.96 -9.43 1.47
C TYR A 241 20.75 -8.54 1.66
N ILE A 242 20.03 -8.79 2.75
CA ILE A 242 18.88 -8.06 3.23
C ILE A 242 19.26 -7.51 4.60
N TYR A 243 18.95 -6.25 4.84
CA TYR A 243 19.18 -5.57 6.11
C TYR A 243 17.83 -5.05 6.60
N ILE A 244 17.51 -5.30 7.87
CA ILE A 244 16.28 -4.84 8.51
C ILE A 244 16.67 -4.21 9.84
N LEU A 245 16.20 -3.00 10.09
CA LEU A 245 16.39 -2.27 11.32
C LEU A 245 15.03 -2.11 11.99
N ASP A 246 14.93 -2.69 13.17
CA ASP A 246 13.74 -2.76 13.99
C ASP A 246 13.97 -2.05 15.34
N ASP A 247 12.90 -1.54 15.93
CA ASP A 247 12.90 -0.92 17.26
C ASP A 247 12.03 -1.74 18.20
N LYS A 248 12.66 -2.48 19.10
CA LYS A 248 12.00 -3.44 20.01
C LYS A 248 11.01 -2.78 20.96
N ASN A 249 11.11 -1.46 21.17
CA ASN A 249 10.16 -0.71 22.01
C ASN A 249 8.88 -0.31 21.29
N VAL A 250 8.75 -0.59 20.00
CA VAL A 250 7.59 -0.24 19.20
C VAL A 250 6.92 -1.52 18.72
N GLU A 251 5.60 -1.55 18.69
CA GLU A 251 4.83 -2.72 18.27
C GLU A 251 4.38 -2.64 16.79
N GLY A 252 4.00 -3.79 16.24
CA GLY A 252 3.40 -3.91 14.92
C GLY A 252 4.33 -3.46 13.79
N ARG A 253 3.79 -2.97 12.68
CA ARG A 253 4.61 -2.55 11.51
C ARG A 253 5.53 -1.35 11.75
N ASP A 254 5.22 -0.51 12.74
CA ASP A 254 5.92 0.76 12.96
C ASP A 254 7.24 0.57 13.74
N SER A 255 7.47 -0.64 14.26
CA SER A 255 8.75 -1.14 14.76
C SER A 255 9.82 -1.23 13.68
N ILE A 256 9.42 -1.66 12.48
CA ILE A 256 10.31 -1.79 11.31
C ILE A 256 10.63 -0.40 10.76
N LYS A 257 11.70 0.20 11.28
CA LYS A 257 12.13 1.56 10.93
C LYS A 257 12.70 1.65 9.52
N ALA A 258 13.51 0.67 9.12
CA ALA A 258 14.13 0.68 7.81
C ALA A 258 14.48 -0.72 7.29
N TYR A 259 14.56 -0.83 5.96
CA TYR A 259 15.03 -2.04 5.29
C TYR A 259 15.81 -1.69 4.02
N TYR A 260 16.76 -2.54 3.67
CA TYR A 260 17.55 -2.43 2.46
C TYR A 260 17.87 -3.81 1.90
N CYS A 261 17.93 -3.94 0.58
CA CYS A 261 18.42 -5.14 -0.07
C CYS A 261 19.41 -4.80 -1.18
N THR A 262 20.36 -5.69 -1.39
CA THR A 262 21.37 -5.59 -2.45
C THR A 262 20.86 -5.94 -3.85
N CYS A 263 19.58 -6.34 -4.00
CA CYS A 263 19.00 -6.59 -5.31
C CYS A 263 18.68 -5.28 -6.05
N LYS A 264 18.40 -5.38 -7.37
CA LYS A 264 18.07 -4.22 -8.22
C LYS A 264 16.93 -3.33 -7.70
N ASN A 265 16.03 -3.91 -6.91
CA ASN A 265 14.84 -3.25 -6.36
C ASN A 265 14.96 -2.95 -4.86
N GLY A 266 16.13 -3.19 -4.24
CA GLY A 266 16.27 -3.20 -2.79
C GLY A 266 16.41 -1.83 -2.13
N VAL A 267 16.51 -0.75 -2.93
CA VAL A 267 16.51 0.65 -2.46
C VAL A 267 15.11 1.26 -2.36
N ARG A 268 14.05 0.52 -2.71
CA ARG A 268 12.67 1.03 -2.64
C ARG A 268 12.32 1.48 -1.23
N THR A 269 11.81 2.69 -1.11
CA THR A 269 11.21 3.25 0.12
C THR A 269 9.69 3.10 0.13
N VAL A 270 9.09 2.97 -1.06
CA VAL A 270 7.66 2.68 -1.29
C VAL A 270 7.51 1.17 -1.49
N GLY A 271 7.03 0.48 -0.44
CA GLY A 271 7.01 -0.98 -0.40
C GLY A 271 8.42 -1.57 -0.36
N CYS A 272 8.57 -2.83 -0.75
CA CYS A 272 9.87 -3.51 -0.71
C CYS A 272 10.02 -4.61 -1.79
N CYS A 273 11.27 -5.04 -2.01
CA CYS A 273 11.57 -6.13 -2.93
C CYS A 273 11.13 -7.49 -2.37
N ILE A 274 11.15 -8.54 -3.22
CA ILE A 274 10.69 -9.88 -2.83
C ILE A 274 11.47 -10.49 -1.67
N HIS A 275 12.77 -10.22 -1.63
CA HIS A 275 13.63 -10.73 -0.57
C HIS A 275 13.27 -10.12 0.79
N ILE A 276 13.11 -8.79 0.85
CA ILE A 276 12.75 -8.09 2.10
C ILE A 276 11.40 -8.57 2.62
N ARG A 277 10.36 -8.57 1.78
CA ARG A 277 9.02 -9.03 2.20
C ARG A 277 9.01 -10.49 2.62
N THR A 278 9.82 -11.34 2.00
CA THR A 278 9.92 -12.76 2.39
C THR A 278 10.52 -12.91 3.78
N VAL A 279 11.60 -12.18 4.09
CA VAL A 279 12.23 -12.21 5.42
C VAL A 279 11.29 -11.65 6.49
N ILE A 280 10.67 -10.49 6.24
CA ILE A 280 9.72 -9.87 7.18
C ILE A 280 8.50 -10.77 7.40
N TRP A 281 7.93 -11.34 6.33
CA TRP A 281 6.80 -12.27 6.43
C TRP A 281 7.17 -13.54 7.19
N TYR A 282 8.35 -14.11 6.95
CA TYR A 282 8.79 -15.30 7.66
C TYR A 282 8.96 -15.03 9.15
N LEU A 283 9.76 -14.01 9.48
CA LEU A 283 10.13 -13.66 10.84
C LEU A 283 8.95 -13.13 11.66
N GLY A 284 8.14 -12.24 11.10
CA GLY A 284 7.08 -11.56 11.84
C GLY A 284 5.74 -12.28 11.81
N TYR A 285 5.54 -13.29 10.95
CA TYR A 285 4.22 -13.93 10.82
C TYR A 285 4.30 -15.44 10.67
N ALA A 286 5.02 -15.96 9.67
CA ALA A 286 4.93 -17.37 9.29
C ALA A 286 5.43 -18.32 10.37
N LYS A 287 6.58 -18.02 11.00
CA LYS A 287 7.18 -18.87 12.05
C LYS A 287 6.31 -18.98 13.31
N HIS A 288 5.35 -18.06 13.50
CA HIS A 288 4.43 -18.05 14.64
C HIS A 288 3.13 -18.78 14.36
N GLN A 289 2.92 -19.26 13.12
CA GLN A 289 1.73 -20.04 12.78
C GLN A 289 1.94 -21.51 13.14
N LYS A 290 0.85 -22.17 13.56
CA LYS A 290 0.86 -23.63 13.86
C LYS A 290 1.26 -24.49 12.66
N GLN A 291 1.04 -23.99 11.44
CA GLN A 291 1.47 -24.59 10.19
C GLN A 291 2.01 -23.49 9.28
N LEU A 292 3.17 -23.71 8.68
CA LEU A 292 3.68 -22.81 7.66
C LEU A 292 2.73 -22.81 6.46
N PRO A 293 2.33 -21.63 5.95
CA PRO A 293 1.46 -21.56 4.78
C PRO A 293 2.12 -22.27 3.60
N LYS A 294 1.48 -23.32 3.08
CA LYS A 294 1.94 -23.99 1.86
C LYS A 294 1.98 -22.98 0.72
N PRO A 295 2.97 -23.03 -0.18
CA PRO A 295 2.96 -22.20 -1.38
C PRO A 295 1.65 -22.42 -2.16
N PRO A 296 1.13 -21.40 -2.86
CA PRO A 296 -0.13 -21.50 -3.60
C PRO A 296 -0.19 -22.65 -4.61
N SER A 297 0.95 -23.11 -5.11
CA SER A 297 1.07 -24.28 -5.98
C SER A 297 0.71 -25.61 -5.31
N GLU A 298 0.66 -25.65 -3.98
CA GLU A 298 0.41 -26.85 -3.16
C GLU A 298 -0.91 -26.76 -2.37
N GLN A 299 -1.76 -25.76 -2.67
CA GLN A 299 -3.06 -25.55 -2.05
C GLN A 299 -4.24 -26.14 -2.88
N ILE A 300 -3.96 -27.15 -3.71
CA ILE A 300 -4.99 -27.90 -4.45
C ILE A 300 -5.63 -28.95 -3.54
#